data_AF-A0A944HML0-F1
#
_entry.id   AF-A0A944HML0-F1
#
_cell.length_a   1.000
_cell.length_b   1.000
_cell.length_c   1.000
_cell.angle_alpha   90.00
_cell.angle_beta   90.00
_cell.angle_gamma   90.00
#
_symmetry.space_group_name_H-M   'P 1'
#
loop_
_entity.id
_entity.type
_entity.pdbx_description
1 polymer ?
#
loop_
_entity_poly.entity_id
_entity_poly.type
_entity_poly.pdbx_seq_one_letter_code
_entity_poly.pdbx_strand_id
1 'polypeptide(L)'
;MANRERIDVAALIARQCIAVTLGVDVEVHDVDGKQGAHDLAFAYDGRDCAAEVKLVVDPAQREVEAKAGKFGYRVDNRLRHSWTVYLSPGRRWNTALTQIPALLSRVEVAGDKVLAHPWRRGELSEHLDRIGVDDLVCVPPTEKHPPGYYVMPAPWGGGVPSMDEAVASACQHLASQVMRKIRKQLANAQADEKHAFLFYGWEYMEAIPFSRDDEFPRAAPQLPAGVDALWLTSTLHESAVVVWLPDRGWLRAARLGWNNDRVS
;
A
#
# COMPACT_ATOMS: atom_id res chain seq x y z
N MET A 1 -20.92 19.42 23.00
CA MET A 1 -19.69 18.78 22.46
C MET A 1 -19.81 18.82 20.95
N ALA A 2 -19.03 19.67 20.28
CA ALA A 2 -19.06 19.78 18.82
C ALA A 2 -18.53 18.48 18.21
N ASN A 3 -19.33 17.87 17.32
CA ASN A 3 -18.94 16.69 16.57
C ASN A 3 -17.77 17.12 15.66
N ARG A 4 -16.55 16.69 15.97
CA ARG A 4 -15.37 17.03 15.18
C ARG A 4 -15.52 16.31 13.85
N GLU A 5 -15.83 17.04 12.78
CA GLU A 5 -15.83 16.50 11.41
C GLU A 5 -14.51 15.77 11.18
N ARG A 6 -14.62 14.48 10.91
CA ARG A 6 -13.47 13.64 10.64
C ARG A 6 -13.09 13.87 9.20
N ILE A 7 -12.14 14.76 8.98
CA ILE A 7 -11.62 15.09 7.64
C ILE A 7 -11.13 13.81 6.98
N ASP A 8 -11.69 13.46 5.82
CA ASP A 8 -11.17 12.40 4.98
C ASP A 8 -9.95 12.91 4.20
N VAL A 9 -8.76 12.63 4.75
CA VAL A 9 -7.48 13.04 4.18
C VAL A 9 -7.28 12.46 2.77
N ALA A 10 -7.75 11.23 2.51
CA ALA A 10 -7.58 10.61 1.19
C ALA A 10 -8.42 11.34 0.14
N ALA A 11 -9.65 11.71 0.46
CA ALA A 11 -10.50 12.52 -0.40
C ALA A 11 -9.87 13.88 -0.72
N LEU A 12 -9.28 14.56 0.27
CA LEU A 12 -8.59 15.83 0.05
C LEU A 12 -7.36 15.71 -0.85
N ILE A 13 -6.58 14.64 -0.69
CA ILE A 13 -5.42 14.37 -1.54
C ILE A 13 -5.89 14.09 -2.97
N ALA A 14 -6.88 13.20 -3.16
CA ALA A 14 -7.44 12.89 -4.46
C ALA A 14 -8.02 14.13 -5.16
N ARG A 15 -8.74 14.98 -4.42
CA ARG A 15 -9.23 16.28 -4.89
C ARG A 15 -8.10 17.12 -5.48
N GLN A 16 -7.00 17.27 -4.76
CA GLN A 16 -5.86 18.05 -5.22
C GLN A 16 -5.19 17.44 -6.45
N CYS A 17 -5.04 16.11 -6.48
CA CYS A 17 -4.51 15.40 -7.65
C CYS A 17 -5.36 15.66 -8.90
N ILE A 18 -6.68 15.49 -8.81
CA ILE A 18 -7.59 15.70 -9.93
C ILE A 18 -7.54 17.16 -10.37
N ALA A 19 -7.66 18.11 -9.44
CA ALA A 19 -7.69 19.53 -9.73
C ALA A 19 -6.43 19.99 -10.49
N VAL A 20 -5.25 19.59 -10.02
CA VAL A 20 -3.98 19.97 -10.66
C VAL A 20 -3.81 19.28 -12.01
N THR A 21 -4.23 18.02 -12.14
CA THR A 21 -4.03 17.23 -13.37
C THR A 21 -4.92 17.69 -14.51
N LEU A 22 -6.18 17.99 -14.19
CA LEU A 22 -7.18 18.38 -15.19
C LEU A 22 -7.32 19.89 -15.32
N GLY A 23 -6.77 20.67 -14.38
CA GLY A 23 -6.93 22.13 -14.33
C GLY A 23 -8.37 22.54 -14.02
N VAL A 24 -9.06 21.80 -13.14
CA VAL A 24 -10.46 22.01 -12.79
C VAL A 24 -10.64 22.22 -11.29
N ASP A 25 -11.76 22.84 -10.90
CA ASP A 25 -12.19 22.86 -9.51
C ASP A 25 -12.87 21.54 -9.16
N VAL A 26 -12.50 21.01 -7.98
CA VAL A 26 -13.04 19.75 -7.46
C VAL A 26 -13.65 20.00 -6.09
N GLU A 27 -14.90 19.59 -5.93
CA GLU A 27 -15.69 19.72 -4.71
C GLU A 27 -15.69 18.39 -3.93
N VAL A 28 -15.65 18.48 -2.60
CA VAL A 28 -15.90 17.32 -1.73
C VAL A 28 -17.40 17.23 -1.52
N HIS A 29 -17.99 16.11 -1.93
CA HIS A 29 -19.44 15.94 -2.01
C HIS A 29 -20.01 15.06 -0.88
N ASP A 30 -19.22 14.19 -0.24
CA ASP A 30 -19.63 13.53 1.02
C ASP A 30 -19.48 14.49 2.21
N VAL A 31 -20.43 15.40 2.33
CA VAL A 31 -20.65 16.22 3.53
C VAL A 31 -21.90 15.63 4.22
N ASP A 32 -21.73 15.15 5.45
CA ASP A 32 -22.79 14.62 6.33
C ASP A 32 -23.29 13.18 6.12
N GLY A 33 -22.55 12.31 5.41
CA GLY A 33 -22.79 10.86 5.44
C GLY A 33 -24.11 10.42 4.78
N LYS A 34 -24.56 11.17 3.76
CA LYS A 34 -25.69 10.76 2.93
C LYS A 34 -25.38 9.40 2.30
N GLN A 35 -26.19 8.39 2.62
CA GLN A 35 -25.99 7.04 2.09
C GLN A 35 -26.00 7.05 0.55
N GLY A 36 -24.88 6.67 -0.05
CA GLY A 36 -24.74 6.53 -1.50
C GLY A 36 -24.19 7.76 -2.22
N ALA A 37 -23.74 8.80 -1.51
CA ALA A 37 -22.97 9.88 -2.09
C ALA A 37 -21.58 9.39 -2.51
N HIS A 38 -21.05 10.01 -3.58
CA HIS A 38 -19.66 9.92 -3.99
C HIS A 38 -18.81 10.94 -3.24
N ASP A 39 -17.51 10.67 -3.13
CA ASP A 39 -16.60 11.49 -2.34
C ASP A 39 -16.34 12.86 -2.99
N LEU A 40 -16.15 12.89 -4.31
CA LEU A 40 -15.74 14.09 -5.05
C LEU A 40 -16.61 14.32 -6.29
N ALA A 41 -16.90 15.59 -6.58
CA ALA A 41 -17.60 16.03 -7.78
C ALA A 41 -16.80 17.12 -8.50
N PHE A 42 -16.81 17.13 -9.83
CA PHE A 42 -16.18 18.18 -10.64
C PHE A 42 -16.76 18.20 -12.05
N ALA A 43 -16.61 19.33 -12.75
CA ALA A 43 -16.94 19.43 -14.16
C ALA A 43 -15.66 19.37 -15.00
N TYR A 44 -15.66 18.58 -16.07
CA TYR A 44 -14.51 18.45 -16.97
C TYR A 44 -15.00 18.27 -18.41
N ASP A 45 -14.46 19.09 -19.32
CA ASP A 45 -14.86 19.12 -20.74
C ASP A 45 -16.39 19.20 -20.97
N GLY A 46 -17.09 19.94 -20.10
CA GLY A 46 -18.54 20.15 -20.17
C GLY A 46 -19.37 18.97 -19.67
N ARG A 47 -18.74 17.99 -19.01
CA ARG A 47 -19.39 16.81 -18.41
C ARG A 47 -19.31 16.87 -16.89
N ASP A 48 -20.34 16.36 -16.24
CA ASP A 48 -20.33 16.19 -14.78
C ASP A 48 -19.61 14.88 -14.44
N CYS A 49 -18.58 14.97 -13.60
CA CYS A 49 -17.78 13.84 -13.16
C CYS A 49 -18.00 13.59 -11.66
N ALA A 50 -18.13 12.32 -11.29
CA ALA A 50 -18.14 11.86 -9.90
C ALA A 50 -16.95 10.95 -9.65
N ALA A 51 -16.26 11.11 -8.52
CA ALA A 51 -15.17 10.22 -8.13
C ALA A 51 -15.38 9.62 -6.73
N GLU A 52 -15.02 8.35 -6.62
CA GLU A 52 -14.95 7.59 -5.36
C GLU A 52 -13.51 7.26 -5.04
N VAL A 53 -13.11 7.52 -3.80
CA VAL A 53 -11.73 7.46 -3.34
C VAL A 53 -11.56 6.28 -2.38
N LYS A 54 -10.53 5.47 -2.62
CA LYS A 54 -10.27 4.31 -1.78
C LYS A 54 -8.80 4.05 -1.54
N LEU A 55 -8.45 3.91 -0.28
CA LEU A 55 -7.23 3.24 0.12
C LEU A 55 -7.42 1.72 -0.01
N VAL A 56 -6.70 1.13 -0.97
CA VAL A 56 -6.55 -0.30 -1.17
C VAL A 56 -5.57 -0.81 -0.13
N VAL A 57 -6.07 -1.68 0.75
CA VAL A 57 -5.37 -2.23 1.90
C VAL A 57 -5.55 -3.74 1.91
N ASP A 58 -4.46 -4.49 2.15
CA ASP A 58 -4.52 -5.93 2.19
C ASP A 58 -4.97 -6.36 3.59
N PRO A 59 -6.18 -6.92 3.76
CA PRO A 59 -6.67 -7.33 5.07
C PRO A 59 -5.79 -8.41 5.70
N ALA A 60 -5.20 -9.31 4.89
CA ALA A 60 -4.31 -10.34 5.38
C ALA A 60 -3.01 -9.72 5.92
N GLN A 61 -2.42 -8.81 5.16
CA GLN A 61 -1.23 -8.07 5.61
C GLN A 61 -1.51 -7.25 6.88
N ARG A 62 -2.65 -6.55 6.96
CA ARG A 62 -3.06 -5.83 8.18
C ARG A 62 -3.23 -6.75 9.39
N GLU A 63 -3.80 -7.94 9.21
CA GLU A 63 -3.91 -8.92 10.28
C GLU A 63 -2.51 -9.36 10.76
N VAL A 64 -1.60 -9.57 9.83
CA VAL A 64 -0.21 -9.96 10.11
C VAL A 64 0.55 -8.83 10.80
N GLU A 65 0.43 -7.58 10.35
CA GLU A 65 0.97 -6.39 11.00
C GLU A 65 0.44 -6.21 12.41
N ALA A 66 -0.87 -6.41 12.62
CA ALA A 66 -1.47 -6.34 13.94
C ALA A 66 -0.92 -7.43 14.88
N LYS A 67 -0.63 -8.64 14.36
CA LYS A 67 0.03 -9.71 15.11
C LYS A 67 1.48 -9.36 15.44
N ALA A 68 2.24 -8.83 14.48
CA ALA A 68 3.61 -8.35 14.68
C ALA A 68 3.69 -7.25 15.74
N GLY A 69 2.81 -6.25 15.65
CA GLY A 69 2.74 -5.15 16.61
C GLY A 69 2.46 -5.60 18.04
N LYS A 70 1.61 -6.63 18.23
CA LYS A 70 1.37 -7.24 19.54
C LYS A 70 2.55 -8.04 20.08
N PHE A 71 3.40 -8.60 19.20
CA PHE A 71 4.57 -9.36 19.62
C PHE A 71 5.61 -8.46 20.30
N GLY A 72 5.79 -7.26 19.76
CA GLY A 72 6.69 -6.24 20.28
C GLY A 72 8.17 -6.60 20.16
N TYR A 73 9.01 -5.77 20.76
CA TYR A 73 10.44 -6.04 20.87
C TYR A 73 10.72 -7.08 21.96
N ARG A 74 11.64 -8.02 21.69
CA ARG A 74 12.08 -9.05 22.65
C ARG A 74 13.57 -8.94 22.90
N VAL A 75 13.93 -8.63 24.14
CA VAL A 75 15.31 -8.66 24.61
C VAL A 75 15.78 -10.12 24.71
N ASP A 76 16.97 -10.40 24.21
CA ASP A 76 17.59 -11.73 24.32
C ASP A 76 19.09 -11.58 24.60
N ASN A 77 19.51 -11.94 25.81
CA ASN A 77 20.88 -11.80 26.28
C ASN A 77 21.90 -12.72 25.58
N ARG A 78 21.43 -13.66 24.74
CA ARG A 78 22.30 -14.49 23.90
C ARG A 78 22.74 -13.75 22.63
N LEU A 79 22.07 -12.64 22.31
CA LEU A 79 22.35 -11.82 21.15
C LEU A 79 23.26 -10.64 21.53
N ARG A 80 23.97 -10.12 20.55
CA ARG A 80 24.85 -8.95 20.64
C ARG A 80 24.31 -7.77 19.83
N HIS A 81 23.39 -8.02 18.91
CA HIS A 81 22.78 -7.03 18.03
C HIS A 81 21.26 -6.98 18.20
N SER A 82 20.66 -5.95 17.61
CA SER A 82 19.22 -5.86 17.45
C SER A 82 18.84 -6.38 16.06
N TRP A 83 17.91 -7.33 16.03
CA TRP A 83 17.48 -7.99 14.80
C TRP A 83 16.05 -7.61 14.40
N THR A 84 15.85 -7.55 13.09
CA THR A 84 14.54 -7.55 12.44
C THR A 84 14.36 -8.89 11.76
N VAL A 85 13.32 -9.62 12.14
CA VAL A 85 12.97 -10.88 11.48
C VAL A 85 11.73 -10.67 10.65
N TYR A 86 11.89 -10.82 9.34
CA TYR A 86 10.80 -10.70 8.38
C TYR A 86 10.19 -12.08 8.15
N LEU A 87 8.89 -12.24 8.43
CA LEU A 87 8.16 -13.50 8.27
C LEU A 87 7.20 -13.45 7.09
N SER A 88 7.25 -14.46 6.23
CA SER A 88 6.35 -14.53 5.09
C SER A 88 4.88 -14.62 5.55
N PRO A 89 3.93 -13.92 4.89
CA PRO A 89 2.51 -14.04 5.17
C PRO A 89 2.00 -15.49 5.06
N GLY A 90 1.05 -15.87 5.93
CA GLY A 90 0.39 -17.18 5.87
C GLY A 90 1.22 -18.41 6.28
N ARG A 91 2.51 -18.27 6.63
CA ARG A 91 3.36 -19.42 7.02
C ARG A 91 3.61 -19.51 8.51
N ARG A 92 3.22 -20.62 9.15
CA ARG A 92 3.70 -21.14 10.47
C ARG A 92 4.32 -20.14 11.48
N TRP A 93 3.71 -18.97 11.70
CA TRP A 93 4.25 -17.90 12.57
C TRP A 93 4.63 -18.44 13.96
N ASN A 94 3.76 -19.23 14.57
CA ASN A 94 4.02 -19.83 15.88
C ASN A 94 5.29 -20.71 15.88
N THR A 95 5.51 -21.49 14.82
CA THR A 95 6.70 -22.34 14.66
C THR A 95 7.96 -21.52 14.38
N ALA A 96 7.83 -20.41 13.65
CA ALA A 96 8.94 -19.48 13.43
C ALA A 96 9.36 -18.85 14.76
N LEU A 97 8.40 -18.30 15.50
CA LEU A 97 8.60 -17.59 16.76
C LEU A 97 9.31 -18.44 17.82
N THR A 98 9.06 -19.75 17.86
CA THR A 98 9.75 -20.65 18.80
C THR A 98 11.20 -20.95 18.41
N GLN A 99 11.55 -20.80 17.13
CA GLN A 99 12.87 -21.15 16.60
C GLN A 99 13.78 -19.94 16.40
N ILE A 100 13.22 -18.75 16.18
CA ILE A 100 13.95 -17.49 15.95
C ILE A 100 15.08 -17.26 16.97
N PRO A 101 14.88 -17.40 18.30
CA PRO A 101 15.93 -17.06 19.25
C PRO A 101 17.19 -17.93 19.10
N ALA A 102 17.00 -19.24 18.87
CA ALA A 102 18.11 -20.16 18.63
C ALA A 102 18.77 -19.93 17.26
N LEU A 103 17.96 -19.61 16.25
CA LEU A 103 18.45 -19.25 14.91
C LEU A 103 19.35 -18.01 14.96
N LEU A 104 18.87 -16.90 15.53
CA LEU A 104 19.61 -15.64 15.57
C LEU A 104 20.94 -15.78 16.32
N SER A 105 20.95 -16.50 17.44
CA SER A 105 22.18 -16.77 18.19
C SER A 105 23.20 -17.56 17.36
N ARG A 106 22.75 -18.54 16.56
CA ARG A 106 23.63 -19.29 15.64
C ARG A 106 24.19 -18.39 14.53
N VAL A 107 23.36 -17.54 13.94
CA VAL A 107 23.76 -16.59 12.89
C VAL A 107 24.82 -15.62 13.41
N GLU A 108 24.65 -15.07 14.61
CA GLU A 108 25.66 -14.19 15.21
C GLU A 108 26.99 -14.88 15.52
N VAL A 109 26.95 -16.12 16.00
CA VAL A 109 28.17 -16.91 16.27
C VAL A 109 28.94 -17.21 14.99
N ALA A 110 28.23 -17.44 13.88
CA ALA A 110 28.84 -17.64 12.57
C ALA A 110 29.52 -16.36 12.02
N GLY A 111 29.22 -15.19 12.60
CA GLY A 111 29.75 -13.90 12.15
C GLY A 111 29.01 -13.32 10.93
N ASP A 112 27.88 -13.92 10.55
CA ASP A 112 27.06 -13.48 9.42
C ASP A 112 26.22 -12.27 9.83
N LYS A 113 26.84 -11.08 9.73
CA LYS A 113 26.22 -9.82 10.19
C LYS A 113 25.27 -9.18 9.18
N VAL A 114 25.24 -9.64 7.92
CA VAL A 114 24.39 -9.08 6.87
C VAL A 114 23.90 -10.20 5.96
N LEU A 115 22.61 -10.55 6.05
CA LEU A 115 21.94 -11.47 5.13
C LEU A 115 20.94 -10.74 4.24
N ALA A 116 21.28 -9.55 3.73
CA ALA A 116 20.43 -8.88 2.76
C ALA A 116 20.52 -9.63 1.40
N HIS A 117 19.36 -10.12 0.93
CA HIS A 117 19.06 -10.70 -0.39
C HIS A 117 20.06 -10.29 -1.49
N PRO A 118 20.98 -11.19 -1.95
CA PRO A 118 20.65 -12.11 -3.06
C PRO A 118 21.37 -13.49 -3.08
N TRP A 119 22.08 -13.94 -2.03
CA TRP A 119 22.77 -15.25 -2.06
C TRP A 119 22.40 -16.17 -0.91
N ARG A 120 21.11 -16.51 -0.87
CA ARG A 120 20.54 -17.63 -0.12
C ARG A 120 21.02 -18.95 -0.72
N ARG A 121 22.19 -19.44 -0.31
CA ARG A 121 22.68 -20.78 -0.67
C ARG A 121 23.11 -21.53 0.60
N GLY A 122 22.85 -22.83 0.62
CA GLY A 122 23.23 -23.72 1.71
C GLY A 122 22.16 -23.88 2.79
N GLU A 123 22.51 -24.64 3.83
CA GLU A 123 21.58 -25.16 4.85
C GLU A 123 20.83 -24.07 5.63
N LEU A 124 21.42 -22.89 5.79
CA LEU A 124 20.76 -21.77 6.47
C LEU A 124 19.54 -21.30 5.69
N SER A 125 19.64 -21.14 4.37
CA SER A 125 18.50 -20.73 3.53
C SER A 125 17.34 -21.70 3.63
N GLU A 126 17.62 -23.00 3.48
CA GLU A 126 16.59 -24.04 3.58
C GLU A 126 15.94 -24.04 4.96
N HIS A 127 16.71 -23.75 6.01
CA HIS A 127 16.16 -23.60 7.34
C HIS A 127 15.24 -22.38 7.47
N LEU A 128 15.66 -21.21 6.97
CA LEU A 128 14.86 -19.98 6.97
C LEU A 128 13.54 -20.20 6.21
N ASP A 129 13.59 -20.77 5.01
CA ASP A 129 12.41 -21.06 4.19
C ASP A 129 11.44 -22.00 4.89
N ARG A 130 11.97 -23.05 5.53
CA ARG A 130 11.20 -24.06 6.27
C ARG A 130 10.46 -23.47 7.48
N ILE A 131 11.06 -22.50 8.16
CA ILE A 131 10.42 -21.83 9.30
C ILE A 131 9.65 -20.57 8.90
N GLY A 132 9.70 -20.17 7.63
CA GLY A 132 8.97 -19.01 7.11
C GLY A 132 9.64 -17.67 7.38
N VAL A 133 10.97 -17.64 7.55
CA VAL A 133 11.75 -16.39 7.64
C VAL A 133 12.20 -15.98 6.24
N ASP A 134 11.71 -14.81 5.83
CA ASP A 134 11.91 -14.21 4.51
C ASP A 134 13.14 -13.31 4.45
N ASP A 135 13.47 -12.65 5.56
CA ASP A 135 14.68 -11.84 5.64
C ASP A 135 15.11 -11.62 7.10
N LEU A 136 16.39 -11.30 7.28
CA LEU A 136 17.03 -11.01 8.56
C LEU A 136 17.88 -9.76 8.43
N VAL A 137 17.47 -8.69 9.11
CA VAL A 137 18.27 -7.46 9.21
C VAL A 137 18.86 -7.35 10.60
N CYS A 138 20.13 -6.95 10.67
CA CYS A 138 20.88 -6.81 11.91
C CYS A 138 21.48 -5.41 11.99
N VAL A 139 21.33 -4.77 13.15
CA VAL A 139 21.92 -3.46 13.43
C VAL A 139 22.55 -3.44 14.83
N PRO A 140 23.56 -2.58 15.07
CA PRO A 140 24.07 -2.37 16.42
C PRO A 140 22.94 -2.03 17.41
N PRO A 141 23.00 -2.53 18.66
CA PRO A 141 21.98 -2.23 19.66
C PRO A 141 22.01 -0.74 20.05
N THR A 142 20.87 -0.25 20.51
CA THR A 142 20.70 1.12 21.03
C THR A 142 20.13 1.05 22.45
N GLU A 143 20.11 2.17 23.18
CA GLU A 143 19.46 2.21 24.50
C GLU A 143 17.97 1.82 24.42
N LYS A 144 17.27 2.29 23.38
CA LYS A 144 15.86 1.97 23.13
C LYS A 144 15.64 0.52 22.67
N HIS A 145 16.62 -0.06 21.97
CA HIS A 145 16.57 -1.42 21.42
C HIS A 145 17.87 -2.16 21.79
N PRO A 146 18.01 -2.63 23.05
CA PRO A 146 19.15 -3.42 23.50
C PRO A 146 19.16 -4.79 22.80
N PRO A 147 20.22 -5.61 22.86
CA PRO A 147 20.29 -6.86 22.10
C PRO A 147 19.03 -7.74 22.20
N GLY A 148 18.53 -8.16 21.05
CA GLY A 148 17.16 -8.67 20.94
C GLY A 148 16.64 -8.67 19.51
N TYR A 149 15.33 -8.79 19.36
CA TYR A 149 14.70 -8.81 18.05
C TYR A 149 13.25 -8.32 18.06
N TYR A 150 12.80 -7.85 16.91
CA TYR A 150 11.39 -7.71 16.58
C TYR A 150 11.05 -8.56 15.37
N VAL A 151 9.76 -8.82 15.21
CA VAL A 151 9.24 -9.59 14.08
C VAL A 151 8.35 -8.66 13.27
N MET A 152 8.55 -8.67 11.96
CA MET A 152 7.75 -7.94 10.99
C MET A 152 7.17 -8.91 9.98
N PRO A 153 6.00 -8.63 9.39
CA PRO A 153 5.69 -9.23 8.10
C PRO A 153 6.83 -8.94 7.13
N ALA A 154 7.22 -9.94 6.36
CA ALA A 154 8.13 -9.73 5.26
C ALA A 154 7.60 -8.63 4.33
N PRO A 155 8.46 -7.69 3.88
CA PRO A 155 8.09 -6.72 2.86
C PRO A 155 7.92 -7.50 1.57
N TRP A 156 6.70 -8.00 1.38
CA TRP A 156 6.22 -8.68 0.18
C TRP A 156 7.01 -9.93 -0.27
N GLY A 157 6.30 -11.05 -0.41
CA GLY A 157 6.83 -12.14 -1.23
C GLY A 157 6.56 -11.84 -2.71
N GLY A 158 7.57 -11.93 -3.57
CA GLY A 158 7.43 -11.79 -5.03
C GLY A 158 8.30 -10.70 -5.64
N GLY A 159 8.40 -10.69 -6.98
CA GLY A 159 9.04 -9.59 -7.69
C GLY A 159 8.17 -8.33 -7.65
N VAL A 160 8.80 -7.15 -7.81
CA VAL A 160 8.06 -5.91 -8.04
C VAL A 160 7.26 -6.08 -9.34
N PRO A 161 5.91 -5.96 -9.32
CA PRO A 161 5.11 -6.05 -10.52
C PRO A 161 5.49 -4.95 -11.49
N SER A 162 5.25 -5.18 -12.78
CA SER A 162 5.21 -4.14 -13.79
C SER A 162 4.03 -3.19 -13.55
N MET A 163 4.05 -2.03 -14.22
CA MET A 163 2.93 -1.10 -14.19
C MET A 163 1.63 -1.75 -14.74
N ASP A 164 1.73 -2.57 -15.79
CA ASP A 164 0.60 -3.30 -16.36
C ASP A 164 -0.02 -4.30 -15.35
N GLU A 165 0.81 -5.01 -14.60
CA GLU A 165 0.35 -5.93 -13.55
C GLU A 165 -0.32 -5.17 -12.39
N ALA A 166 0.20 -4.00 -12.00
CA ALA A 166 -0.42 -3.15 -10.99
C ALA A 166 -1.80 -2.64 -11.44
N VAL A 167 -1.95 -2.21 -12.70
CA VAL A 167 -3.25 -1.84 -13.27
C VAL A 167 -4.21 -3.02 -13.35
N ALA A 168 -3.73 -4.20 -13.75
CA ALA A 168 -4.56 -5.40 -13.78
C ALA A 168 -5.06 -5.78 -12.38
N SER A 169 -4.18 -5.70 -11.36
CA SER A 169 -4.53 -5.88 -9.95
C SER A 169 -5.61 -4.88 -9.52
N ALA A 170 -5.48 -3.60 -9.90
CA ALA A 170 -6.47 -2.57 -9.60
C ALA A 170 -7.85 -2.87 -10.22
N CYS A 171 -7.87 -3.30 -11.48
CA CYS A 171 -9.11 -3.68 -12.16
C CYS A 171 -9.77 -4.90 -11.50
N GLN A 172 -8.99 -5.91 -11.12
CA GLN A 172 -9.48 -7.08 -10.37
C GLN A 172 -10.05 -6.68 -8.99
N HIS A 173 -9.34 -5.81 -8.27
CA HIS A 173 -9.83 -5.27 -7.00
C HIS A 173 -11.15 -4.52 -7.18
N LEU A 174 -11.23 -3.64 -8.19
CA LEU A 174 -12.46 -2.92 -8.53
C LEU A 174 -13.60 -3.84 -8.92
N ALA A 175 -13.35 -4.99 -9.54
CA ALA A 175 -14.38 -5.99 -9.86
C ALA A 175 -14.77 -6.87 -8.65
N SER A 176 -13.91 -6.98 -7.64
CA SER A 176 -14.08 -7.89 -6.50
C SER A 176 -15.29 -7.57 -5.62
N GLN A 177 -15.68 -8.52 -4.75
CA GLN A 177 -16.75 -8.29 -3.79
C GLN A 177 -16.39 -7.22 -2.74
N VAL A 178 -15.10 -7.04 -2.45
CA VAL A 178 -14.61 -6.05 -1.48
C VAL A 178 -14.93 -4.62 -1.92
N MET A 179 -14.83 -4.34 -3.23
CA MET A 179 -15.12 -3.02 -3.80
C MET A 179 -16.58 -2.83 -4.26
N ARG A 180 -17.48 -3.75 -3.88
CA ARG A 180 -18.91 -3.65 -4.25
C ARG A 180 -19.55 -2.34 -3.79
N LYS A 181 -19.14 -1.79 -2.63
CA LYS A 181 -19.67 -0.53 -2.10
C LYS A 181 -19.36 0.64 -3.06
N ILE A 182 -18.11 0.79 -3.47
CA ILE A 182 -17.66 1.84 -4.40
C ILE A 182 -18.40 1.73 -5.73
N ARG A 183 -18.47 0.52 -6.31
CA ARG A 183 -19.21 0.32 -7.56
C ARG A 183 -20.68 0.74 -7.45
N LYS A 184 -21.31 0.46 -6.30
CA LYS A 184 -22.70 0.89 -6.04
C LYS A 184 -22.81 2.42 -5.91
N GLN A 185 -21.87 3.07 -5.23
CA GLN A 185 -21.86 4.53 -5.09
C GLN A 185 -21.68 5.21 -6.44
N LEU A 186 -20.69 4.79 -7.24
CA LEU A 186 -20.48 5.29 -8.59
C LEU A 186 -21.68 5.03 -9.49
N ALA A 187 -22.26 3.83 -9.47
CA ALA A 187 -23.46 3.52 -10.26
C ALA A 187 -24.67 4.40 -9.90
N ASN A 188 -24.76 4.87 -8.66
CA ASN A 188 -25.83 5.76 -8.19
C ASN A 188 -25.53 7.25 -8.44
N ALA A 189 -24.29 7.60 -8.82
CA ALA A 189 -23.93 8.98 -9.08
C ALA A 189 -24.65 9.48 -10.35
N GLN A 190 -25.35 10.60 -10.22
CA GLN A 190 -25.95 11.33 -11.34
C GLN A 190 -24.85 12.18 -12.01
N ALA A 191 -23.92 11.49 -12.67
CA ALA A 191 -22.77 12.09 -13.36
C ALA A 191 -22.58 11.41 -14.72
N ASP A 192 -22.12 12.18 -15.69
CA ASP A 192 -21.80 11.74 -17.04
C ASP A 192 -20.57 10.82 -17.06
N GLU A 193 -19.61 11.02 -16.15
CA GLU A 193 -18.43 10.18 -15.97
C GLU A 193 -18.22 9.77 -14.50
N LYS A 194 -17.80 8.52 -14.29
CA LYS A 194 -17.61 7.91 -12.97
C LYS A 194 -16.18 7.42 -12.79
N HIS A 195 -15.45 8.04 -11.88
CA HIS A 195 -14.02 7.85 -11.70
C HIS A 195 -13.76 7.02 -10.43
N ALA A 196 -12.94 5.98 -10.53
CA ALA A 196 -12.39 5.31 -9.35
C ALA A 196 -11.00 5.87 -9.05
N PHE A 197 -10.77 6.32 -7.81
CA PHE A 197 -9.47 6.78 -7.35
C PHE A 197 -8.92 5.85 -6.28
N LEU A 198 -7.85 5.12 -6.59
CA LEU A 198 -7.26 4.13 -5.72
C LEU A 198 -5.88 4.57 -5.23
N PHE A 199 -5.71 4.56 -3.90
CA PHE A 199 -4.42 4.63 -3.25
C PHE A 199 -3.98 3.21 -2.91
N TYR A 200 -2.88 2.75 -3.48
CA TYR A 200 -2.21 1.56 -2.97
C TYR A 200 -1.45 1.92 -1.70
N GLY A 201 -1.79 1.27 -0.60
CA GLY A 201 -0.97 1.34 0.60
C GLY A 201 0.45 0.85 0.30
N TRP A 202 1.42 1.36 1.07
CA TRP A 202 2.79 0.84 1.08
C TRP A 202 2.84 -0.67 1.40
N GLU A 203 1.73 -1.28 1.81
CA GLU A 203 1.62 -2.71 2.06
C GLU A 203 1.46 -3.54 0.77
N TYR A 204 1.29 -2.92 -0.41
CA TYR A 204 1.21 -3.61 -1.71
C TYR A 204 2.44 -3.38 -2.57
N MET A 205 2.88 -4.42 -3.28
CA MET A 205 3.97 -4.29 -4.25
C MET A 205 3.60 -3.39 -5.42
N GLU A 206 2.32 -3.38 -5.76
CA GLU A 206 1.70 -2.51 -6.73
C GLU A 206 1.90 -1.02 -6.42
N ALA A 207 2.26 -0.66 -5.18
CA ALA A 207 2.64 0.72 -4.84
C ALA A 207 3.94 1.16 -5.54
N ILE A 208 4.91 0.25 -5.73
CA ILE A 208 6.25 0.60 -6.20
C ILE A 208 6.27 1.09 -7.67
N PRO A 209 5.57 0.47 -8.62
CA PRO A 209 5.55 0.95 -10.01
C PRO A 209 5.18 2.43 -10.14
N PHE A 210 4.31 2.94 -9.26
CA PHE A 210 3.89 4.34 -9.29
C PHE A 210 4.99 5.33 -8.88
N SER A 211 6.09 4.89 -8.27
CA SER A 211 7.26 5.73 -8.00
C SER A 211 8.24 5.83 -9.18
N ARG A 212 8.03 5.06 -10.26
CA ARG A 212 8.86 5.11 -11.47
C ARG A 212 8.28 6.11 -12.46
N ASP A 213 9.09 7.06 -12.89
CA ASP A 213 8.64 8.21 -13.71
C ASP A 213 8.46 7.88 -15.19
N ASP A 214 9.16 6.87 -15.69
CA ASP A 214 9.33 6.58 -17.11
C ASP A 214 8.40 5.46 -17.64
N GLU A 215 7.61 4.85 -16.77
CA GLU A 215 6.75 3.72 -17.13
C GLU A 215 5.27 4.11 -17.14
N PHE A 216 4.58 3.80 -18.24
CA PHE A 216 3.12 3.83 -18.33
C PHE A 216 2.59 2.42 -18.62
N PRO A 217 1.36 2.11 -18.19
CA PRO A 217 0.69 0.92 -18.65
C PRO A 217 0.51 0.98 -20.17
N ARG A 218 0.65 -0.16 -20.84
CA ARG A 218 0.62 -0.27 -22.31
C ARG A 218 -0.80 -0.38 -22.86
N ALA A 219 -1.72 -0.93 -22.06
CA ALA A 219 -3.09 -1.19 -22.46
C ALA A 219 -4.08 -0.35 -21.65
N ALA A 220 -5.25 -0.09 -22.23
CA ALA A 220 -6.38 0.46 -21.48
C ALA A 220 -6.79 -0.52 -20.35
N PRO A 221 -7.19 -0.01 -19.17
CA PRO A 221 -7.65 -0.84 -18.07
C PRO A 221 -8.99 -1.52 -18.43
N GLN A 222 -9.20 -2.73 -17.92
CA GLN A 222 -10.47 -3.44 -18.05
C GLN A 222 -11.39 -3.09 -16.88
N LEU A 223 -12.04 -1.93 -16.98
CA LEU A 223 -12.88 -1.40 -15.90
C LEU A 223 -14.23 -2.14 -15.81
N PRO A 224 -14.75 -2.38 -14.59
CA PRO A 224 -16.09 -2.92 -14.43
C PRO A 224 -17.14 -1.89 -14.88
N ALA A 225 -18.32 -2.37 -15.27
CA ALA A 225 -19.42 -1.50 -15.69
C ALA A 225 -19.77 -0.42 -14.65
N GLY A 226 -19.98 0.80 -15.13
CA GLY A 226 -20.25 1.97 -14.29
C GLY A 226 -19.00 2.66 -13.72
N VAL A 227 -17.80 2.27 -14.18
CA VAL A 227 -16.55 2.98 -13.91
C VAL A 227 -15.93 3.35 -15.26
N ASP A 228 -15.82 4.65 -15.52
CA ASP A 228 -15.37 5.21 -16.78
C ASP A 228 -13.89 5.59 -16.75
N ALA A 229 -13.36 5.97 -15.58
CA ALA A 229 -11.96 6.36 -15.44
C ALA A 229 -11.29 5.74 -14.21
N LEU A 230 -9.97 5.63 -14.25
CA LEU A 230 -9.17 5.05 -13.17
C LEU A 230 -8.00 5.95 -12.83
N TRP A 231 -7.90 6.33 -11.56
CA TRP A 231 -6.77 7.04 -10.98
C TRP A 231 -6.07 6.11 -10.00
N LEU A 232 -4.75 5.98 -10.15
CA LEU A 232 -3.92 5.16 -9.29
C LEU A 232 -2.78 6.00 -8.73
N THR A 233 -2.49 5.79 -7.47
CA THR A 233 -1.28 6.27 -6.83
C THR A 233 -0.94 5.37 -5.66
N SER A 234 0.11 5.71 -4.92
CA SER A 234 0.45 5.02 -3.68
C SER A 234 0.71 5.97 -2.53
N THR A 235 0.80 5.42 -1.33
CA THR A 235 1.18 6.18 -0.13
C THR A 235 2.68 6.44 -0.02
N LEU A 236 3.49 6.01 -1.00
CA LEU A 236 4.92 6.33 -1.04
C LEU A 236 5.10 7.81 -1.43
N HIS A 237 5.99 8.51 -0.71
CA HIS A 237 6.21 9.95 -0.85
C HIS A 237 6.54 10.40 -2.29
N GLU A 238 7.18 9.56 -3.09
CA GLU A 238 7.61 9.87 -4.47
C GLU A 238 6.63 9.35 -5.53
N SER A 239 5.50 8.79 -5.13
CA SER A 239 4.54 8.23 -6.09
C SER A 239 3.94 9.32 -6.96
N ALA A 240 4.02 9.09 -8.27
CA ALA A 240 3.18 9.79 -9.21
C ALA A 240 1.74 9.30 -9.06
N VAL A 241 0.83 10.12 -9.56
CA VAL A 241 -0.53 9.69 -9.83
C VAL A 241 -0.59 9.38 -11.33
N VAL A 242 -1.10 8.21 -11.69
CA VAL A 242 -1.37 7.84 -13.08
C VAL A 242 -2.87 7.74 -13.25
N VAL A 243 -3.38 8.28 -14.35
CA VAL A 243 -4.80 8.27 -14.64
C VAL A 243 -5.03 7.74 -16.04
N TRP A 244 -6.06 6.92 -16.20
CA TRP A 244 -6.61 6.59 -17.50
C TRP A 244 -7.96 7.26 -17.68
N LEU A 245 -8.10 8.00 -18.78
CA LEU A 245 -9.36 8.58 -19.25
C LEU A 245 -9.77 7.91 -20.58
N PRO A 246 -11.06 7.63 -20.83
CA PRO A 246 -11.51 6.95 -22.06
C PRO A 246 -11.11 7.62 -23.36
N ASP A 247 -11.09 8.95 -23.38
CA ASP A 247 -10.86 9.79 -24.55
C ASP A 247 -9.38 10.17 -24.73
N ARG A 248 -8.58 10.14 -23.66
CA ARG A 248 -7.16 10.57 -23.66
C ARG A 248 -6.16 9.46 -23.39
N GLY A 249 -6.59 8.30 -22.92
CA GLY A 249 -5.71 7.22 -22.50
C GLY A 249 -4.98 7.53 -21.19
N TRP A 250 -3.74 7.03 -21.06
CA TRP A 250 -2.93 7.20 -19.86
C TRP A 250 -2.27 8.58 -19.80
N LEU A 251 -2.44 9.26 -18.67
CA LEU A 251 -1.79 10.52 -18.32
C LEU A 251 -1.08 10.37 -16.98
N ARG A 252 -0.01 11.14 -16.78
CA ARG A 252 0.63 11.30 -15.47
C ARG A 252 0.19 12.63 -14.89
N ALA A 253 -0.33 12.55 -13.69
CA ALA A 253 -0.71 13.69 -12.89
C ALA A 253 0.53 14.33 -12.26
N ALA A 254 0.45 15.63 -11.99
CA ALA A 254 1.54 16.34 -11.33
C ALA A 254 1.80 15.76 -9.93
N ARG A 255 3.09 15.65 -9.56
CA ARG A 255 3.47 15.23 -8.20
C ARG A 255 2.90 16.21 -7.19
N LEU A 256 2.20 15.68 -6.19
CA LEU A 256 1.89 16.47 -5.01
C LEU A 256 3.20 16.69 -4.25
N GLY A 257 3.55 17.95 -4.00
CA GLY A 257 4.56 18.25 -3.00
C GLY A 257 3.98 17.89 -1.62
N TRP A 258 4.32 16.72 -1.10
CA TRP A 258 3.96 16.30 0.26
C TRP A 258 4.73 17.18 1.27
N ASN A 259 4.26 18.40 1.52
CA ASN A 259 4.77 19.20 2.63
C ASN A 259 4.18 18.65 3.93
N ASN A 260 4.93 17.74 4.57
CA ASN A 260 4.59 17.16 5.89
C ASN A 260 4.43 18.22 7.01
N ASP A 261 4.80 19.48 6.76
CA ASP A 261 4.75 20.58 7.74
C ASP A 261 3.35 21.09 8.09
N ARG A 262 2.27 20.50 7.55
CA ARG A 262 0.89 21.00 7.74
C ARG A 262 -0.10 20.01 8.36
N VAL A 263 0.34 18.82 8.79
CA VAL A 263 -0.56 17.80 9.40
C VAL A 263 -0.13 17.37 10.81
N SER A 264 0.75 18.13 11.47
CA SER A 264 1.08 17.93 12.90
C SER A 264 0.21 18.81 13.80
#